data_AF-A0A938NMI4-F1
#
_entry.id   AF-A0A938NMI4-F1
#
_cell.length_a   1.000
_cell.length_b   1.000
_cell.length_c   1.000
_cell.angle_alpha   90.00
_cell.angle_beta   90.00
_cell.angle_gamma   90.00
#
_symmetry.space_group_name_H-M   'P 1'
#
loop_
_entity.id
_entity.type
_entity.pdbx_description
1 polymer ?
#
loop_
_entity_poly.entity_id
_entity_poly.type
_entity_poly.pdbx_seq_one_letter_code
_entity_poly.pdbx_strand_id
1 'polypeptide(L)'
;MKKKELVTPKISEENETVKMVLSNRITLILLFSLMLICINYTHAIDNSIVAEVGKYKITTEEYWKTYDNVMRFYRDIYKDKFDEEMEKKMKLKEKVLDSLINDKVLLIAAEDAGISVSDKEIQNAITREPAFMKEGRFNEQIFLNRLKLNRITVEEYKRLKRQELTISKMKNYITKNTANAQFKEEEIRKFIDKYKTKVRIIINPNQTYTIETSSAFDKSQIARNQIELLGQALDQFRLYVGRYPTTGEGLQALMRNPGIRKWEGPYLKKEIPMDPWGRPYIYVSPGKHGDYDLFSLGKDGIPGGTGENEDITSWGGSTGYYDGEQKRRKPLSPM
;
A
#
# COMPACT_ATOMS: atom_id res chain seq x y z
N MET A 1 68.28 -28.92 45.49
CA MET A 1 67.61 -28.02 44.53
C MET A 1 66.19 -28.51 44.28
N LYS A 2 65.15 -27.73 44.60
CA LYS A 2 63.77 -27.97 44.14
C LYS A 2 63.20 -26.65 43.59
N LYS A 3 62.91 -26.63 42.29
CA LYS A 3 62.22 -25.53 41.59
C LYS A 3 60.80 -25.37 42.18
N LYS A 4 60.41 -24.16 42.56
CA LYS A 4 59.01 -23.77 42.75
C LYS A 4 58.46 -23.33 41.39
N GLU A 5 57.48 -24.04 40.85
CA GLU A 5 56.68 -23.58 39.72
C GLU A 5 55.74 -22.45 40.16
N LEU A 6 55.70 -21.36 39.39
CA LEU A 6 54.68 -20.33 39.51
C LEU A 6 53.36 -20.88 38.94
N VAL A 7 52.37 -21.04 39.80
CA VAL A 7 50.98 -21.25 39.40
C VAL A 7 50.38 -19.87 39.12
N THR A 8 50.07 -19.58 37.86
CA THR A 8 49.27 -18.41 37.48
C THR A 8 47.81 -18.61 37.90
N PRO A 9 47.13 -17.60 38.47
CA PRO A 9 45.75 -17.74 38.87
C PRO A 9 44.85 -17.80 37.63
N LYS A 10 44.04 -18.87 37.55
CA LYS A 10 42.99 -19.06 36.56
C LYS A 10 41.91 -18.01 36.82
N ILE A 11 41.95 -16.88 36.10
CA ILE A 11 40.88 -15.87 36.14
C ILE A 11 39.61 -16.56 35.67
N SER A 12 38.65 -16.71 36.59
CA SER A 12 37.55 -17.65 36.52
C SER A 12 36.52 -17.30 35.42
N GLU A 13 36.03 -18.35 34.76
CA GLU A 13 34.89 -18.39 33.82
C GLU A 13 33.60 -17.72 34.39
N GLU A 14 33.57 -17.47 35.69
CA GLU A 14 32.49 -16.80 36.42
C GLU A 14 32.27 -15.34 35.94
N ASN A 15 33.33 -14.63 35.52
CA ASN A 15 33.19 -13.27 34.99
C ASN A 15 32.64 -13.22 33.56
N GLU A 16 32.86 -14.26 32.74
CA GLU A 16 32.29 -14.33 31.39
C GLU A 16 30.82 -14.73 31.43
N THR A 17 30.46 -15.69 32.28
CA THR A 17 29.06 -16.11 32.48
C THR A 17 28.21 -14.97 33.06
N VAL A 18 28.72 -14.20 34.03
CA VAL A 18 28.01 -13.02 34.56
C VAL A 18 27.88 -11.91 33.50
N LYS A 19 28.92 -11.64 32.70
CA LYS A 19 28.85 -10.69 31.57
C LYS A 19 27.87 -11.14 30.49
N MET A 20 27.81 -12.44 30.20
CA MET A 20 26.88 -13.03 29.22
C MET A 20 25.43 -12.92 29.69
N VAL A 21 25.17 -13.18 30.99
CA VAL A 21 23.82 -13.06 31.57
C VAL A 21 23.37 -11.61 31.67
N LEU A 22 24.25 -10.66 32.04
CA LEU A 22 23.91 -9.23 32.05
C LEU A 22 23.70 -8.67 30.63
N SER A 23 24.56 -9.03 29.67
CA SER A 23 24.43 -8.65 28.27
C SER A 23 23.09 -9.12 27.70
N ASN A 24 22.73 -10.37 27.92
CA ASN A 24 21.48 -10.93 27.40
C ASN A 24 20.22 -10.30 28.03
N ARG A 25 20.29 -9.88 29.30
CA ARG A 25 19.20 -9.14 29.97
C ARG A 25 19.03 -7.72 29.46
N ILE A 26 20.12 -7.00 29.20
CA ILE A 26 20.07 -5.65 28.61
C ILE A 26 19.53 -5.71 27.17
N THR A 27 19.95 -6.70 26.40
CA THR A 27 19.45 -6.94 25.03
C THR A 27 17.95 -7.26 25.02
N LEU A 28 17.45 -8.08 25.97
CA LEU A 28 16.01 -8.32 26.08
C LEU A 28 15.21 -7.09 26.49
N ILE A 29 15.73 -6.25 27.40
CA ILE A 29 15.06 -5.01 27.83
C ILE A 29 15.04 -3.99 26.67
N LEU A 30 16.11 -3.89 25.89
CA LEU A 30 16.15 -3.08 24.67
C LEU A 30 15.21 -3.62 23.59
N LEU A 31 15.14 -4.94 23.40
CA LEU A 31 14.19 -5.54 22.45
C LEU A 31 12.75 -5.35 22.91
N PHE A 32 12.46 -5.41 24.21
CA PHE A 32 11.12 -5.19 24.76
C PHE A 32 10.73 -3.70 24.73
N SER A 33 11.69 -2.78 24.94
CA SER A 33 11.45 -1.34 24.75
C SER A 33 11.29 -1.00 23.27
N LEU A 34 12.05 -1.63 22.37
CA LEU A 34 11.88 -1.54 20.91
C LEU A 34 10.55 -2.17 20.50
N MET A 35 10.11 -3.25 21.14
CA MET A 35 8.82 -3.91 20.90
C MET A 35 7.67 -3.04 21.41
N LEU A 36 7.81 -2.31 22.51
CA LEU A 36 6.85 -1.31 22.98
C LEU A 36 6.84 -0.07 22.09
N ILE A 37 7.99 0.34 21.56
CA ILE A 37 8.09 1.36 20.49
C ILE A 37 7.41 0.84 19.22
N CYS A 38 7.56 -0.43 18.83
CA CYS A 38 6.89 -1.07 17.70
C CYS A 38 5.40 -1.31 17.92
N ILE A 39 4.95 -1.58 19.15
CA ILE A 39 3.53 -1.70 19.52
C ILE A 39 2.87 -0.31 19.52
N ASN A 40 3.58 0.74 19.93
CA ASN A 40 3.14 2.13 19.73
C ASN A 40 3.23 2.56 18.24
N TYR A 41 4.20 2.07 17.46
CA TYR A 41 4.33 2.34 16.02
C TYR A 41 3.26 1.63 15.18
N THR A 42 2.81 0.45 15.59
CA THR A 42 1.71 -0.28 14.92
C THR A 42 0.33 0.32 15.23
N HIS A 43 0.26 1.36 16.06
CA HIS A 43 -0.93 2.20 16.28
C HIS A 43 -0.75 3.67 15.86
N ALA A 44 0.44 4.05 15.37
CA ALA A 44 0.70 5.35 14.78
C ALA A 44 0.88 5.21 13.27
N ILE A 45 -0.22 4.96 12.55
CA ILE A 45 -0.35 5.56 11.21
C ILE A 45 -0.23 7.05 11.50
N ASP A 46 0.88 7.67 11.10
CA ASP A 46 1.10 9.10 11.28
C ASP A 46 -0.03 9.84 10.55
N ASN A 47 -1.09 10.18 11.28
CA ASN A 47 -2.18 11.06 10.85
C ASN A 47 -1.66 12.51 10.78
N SER A 48 -0.48 12.68 10.19
CA SER A 48 0.11 13.97 9.97
C SER A 48 -0.79 14.80 9.06
N ILE A 49 -0.94 16.07 9.43
CA ILE A 49 -1.92 16.98 8.84
C ILE A 49 -1.17 17.84 7.84
N VAL A 50 -1.49 17.67 6.56
CA VAL A 50 -0.92 18.47 5.46
C VAL A 50 -1.51 19.88 5.46
N ALA A 51 -2.82 19.98 5.72
CA ALA A 51 -3.51 21.25 5.84
C ALA A 51 -4.75 21.16 6.73
N GLU A 52 -5.08 22.26 7.39
CA GLU A 52 -6.33 22.48 8.10
C GLU A 52 -7.16 23.52 7.35
N VAL A 53 -8.42 23.20 7.08
CA VAL A 53 -9.39 24.05 6.39
C VAL A 53 -10.63 24.18 7.29
N GLY A 54 -10.69 25.24 8.08
CA GLY A 54 -11.70 25.39 9.12
C GLY A 54 -11.69 24.20 10.09
N LYS A 55 -12.79 23.44 10.14
CA LYS A 55 -12.90 22.23 10.96
C LYS A 55 -12.41 20.95 10.28
N TYR A 56 -12.11 21.01 8.98
CA TYR A 56 -11.65 19.86 8.20
C TYR A 56 -10.13 19.78 8.23
N LYS A 57 -9.63 18.54 8.25
CA LYS A 57 -8.20 18.24 8.16
C LYS A 57 -7.96 17.45 6.88
N ILE A 58 -6.87 17.76 6.20
CA ILE A 58 -6.34 17.00 5.07
C ILE A 58 -5.16 16.21 5.63
N THR A 59 -5.30 14.89 5.69
CA THR A 59 -4.24 14.01 6.19
C THR A 59 -3.22 13.70 5.09
N THR A 60 -2.03 13.28 5.50
CA THR A 60 -0.99 12.78 4.59
C THR A 60 -1.49 11.61 3.75
N GLU A 61 -2.28 10.69 4.33
CA GLU A 61 -2.90 9.58 3.60
C GLU A 61 -3.86 10.08 2.52
N GLU A 62 -4.76 11.02 2.83
CA GLU A 62 -5.71 11.57 1.87
C GLU A 62 -5.00 12.27 0.71
N TYR A 63 -3.96 13.05 1.03
CA TYR A 63 -3.16 13.77 0.04
C TYR A 63 -2.47 12.81 -0.93
N TRP A 64 -1.69 11.84 -0.43
CA TRP A 64 -0.94 10.92 -1.29
C TRP A 64 -1.85 9.98 -2.06
N LYS A 65 -2.93 9.48 -1.46
CA LYS A 65 -3.92 8.66 -2.17
C LYS A 65 -4.55 9.42 -3.33
N THR A 66 -4.87 10.70 -3.14
CA THR A 66 -5.41 11.55 -4.20
C THR A 66 -4.37 11.82 -5.28
N TYR A 67 -3.14 12.10 -4.87
CA TYR A 67 -2.00 12.28 -5.77
C TYR A 67 -1.78 11.06 -6.66
N ASP A 68 -1.73 9.86 -6.08
CA ASP A 68 -1.52 8.61 -6.80
C ASP A 68 -2.64 8.32 -7.79
N ASN A 69 -3.89 8.63 -7.44
CA ASN A 69 -5.02 8.48 -8.36
C ASN A 69 -4.91 9.42 -9.56
N VAL A 70 -4.51 10.68 -9.33
CA VAL A 70 -4.28 11.67 -10.38
C VAL A 70 -3.12 11.21 -11.27
N MET A 71 -2.02 10.75 -10.67
CA MET A 71 -0.87 10.23 -11.40
C MET A 71 -1.23 9.02 -12.26
N ARG A 72 -2.02 8.08 -11.73
CA ARG A 72 -2.48 6.91 -12.48
C ARG A 72 -3.32 7.32 -13.70
N PHE A 73 -4.25 8.26 -13.53
CA PHE A 73 -5.04 8.79 -14.62
C PHE A 73 -4.17 9.40 -15.73
N TYR A 74 -3.18 10.22 -15.36
CA TYR A 74 -2.26 10.82 -16.34
C TYR A 74 -1.39 9.77 -17.03
N ARG A 75 -0.87 8.79 -16.29
CA ARG A 75 -0.13 7.66 -16.88
C ARG A 75 -0.99 6.83 -17.83
N ASP A 76 -2.28 6.66 -17.55
CA ASP A 76 -3.18 5.91 -18.43
C ASP A 76 -3.45 6.64 -19.76
N ILE A 77 -3.61 7.97 -19.70
CA ILE A 77 -3.88 8.80 -20.89
C ILE A 77 -2.63 9.01 -21.73
N TYR A 78 -1.51 9.35 -21.09
CA TYR A 78 -0.28 9.75 -21.76
C TYR A 78 0.72 8.60 -21.93
N LYS A 79 0.51 7.46 -21.24
CA LYS A 79 1.33 6.25 -21.30
C LYS A 79 2.83 6.60 -21.18
N ASP A 80 3.63 6.16 -22.14
CA ASP A 80 5.08 6.31 -22.16
C ASP A 80 5.54 7.78 -22.35
N LYS A 81 4.61 8.72 -22.64
CA LYS A 81 4.91 10.15 -22.78
C LYS A 81 4.84 10.92 -21.46
N PHE A 82 4.41 10.26 -20.38
CA PHE A 82 4.34 10.90 -19.07
C PHE A 82 5.66 10.71 -18.32
N ASP A 83 6.48 11.76 -18.29
CA ASP A 83 7.79 11.78 -17.63
C ASP A 83 7.81 12.68 -16.38
N GLU A 84 8.91 12.61 -15.61
CA GLU A 84 9.10 13.40 -14.38
C GLU A 84 9.13 14.91 -14.64
N GLU A 85 9.59 15.33 -15.83
CA GLU A 85 9.62 16.73 -16.23
C GLU A 85 8.22 17.27 -16.49
N MET A 86 7.34 16.48 -17.10
CA MET A 86 5.94 16.80 -17.29
C MET A 86 5.22 16.89 -15.94
N GLU A 87 5.47 15.96 -15.01
CA GLU A 87 4.95 16.02 -13.63
C GLU A 87 5.30 17.36 -12.97
N LYS A 88 6.59 17.74 -12.98
CA LYS A 88 7.08 19.00 -12.39
C LYS A 88 6.47 20.22 -13.04
N LYS A 89 6.43 20.27 -14.38
CA LYS A 89 5.84 21.39 -15.14
C LYS A 89 4.34 21.54 -14.86
N MET A 90 3.63 20.43 -14.65
CA MET A 90 2.20 20.44 -14.40
C MET A 90 1.83 20.83 -12.97
N LYS A 91 2.79 20.86 -12.04
CA LYS A 91 2.59 21.19 -10.61
C LYS A 91 1.49 20.35 -9.98
N LEU A 92 1.55 19.03 -10.21
CA LEU A 92 0.47 18.11 -9.82
C LEU A 92 0.28 18.04 -8.30
N LYS A 93 1.38 18.09 -7.54
CA LYS A 93 1.35 18.10 -6.07
C LYS A 93 0.57 19.30 -5.54
N GLU A 94 0.87 20.48 -6.07
CA GLU A 94 0.20 21.73 -5.71
C GLU A 94 -1.27 21.72 -6.12
N LYS A 95 -1.58 21.22 -7.32
CA LYS A 95 -2.95 21.09 -7.81
C LYS A 95 -3.79 20.12 -6.97
N VAL A 96 -3.21 19.02 -6.52
CA VAL A 96 -3.88 18.06 -5.63
C VAL A 96 -4.19 18.70 -4.29
N LEU A 97 -3.22 19.40 -3.69
CA LEU A 97 -3.46 20.11 -2.44
C LEU A 97 -4.55 21.18 -2.61
N ASP A 98 -4.47 22.00 -3.66
CA ASP A 98 -5.48 23.03 -3.92
C ASP A 98 -6.87 22.41 -4.16
N SER A 99 -6.96 21.30 -4.90
CA SER A 99 -8.23 20.58 -5.08
C SER A 99 -8.82 20.08 -3.77
N LEU A 100 -8.00 19.49 -2.90
CA LEU A 100 -8.46 19.02 -1.58
C LEU A 100 -8.94 20.17 -0.71
N ILE A 101 -8.22 21.30 -0.71
CA ILE A 101 -8.63 22.52 -0.01
C ILE A 101 -9.96 23.04 -0.58
N ASN A 102 -10.10 23.09 -1.90
CA ASN A 102 -11.31 23.54 -2.59
C ASN A 102 -12.53 22.67 -2.20
N ASP A 103 -12.35 21.35 -2.13
CA ASP A 103 -13.40 20.44 -1.68
C ASP A 103 -13.80 20.70 -0.22
N LYS A 104 -12.83 20.93 0.68
CA LYS A 104 -13.13 21.28 2.08
C LYS A 104 -13.84 22.64 2.20
N VAL A 105 -13.45 23.62 1.38
CA VAL A 105 -14.13 24.94 1.32
C VAL A 105 -15.58 24.78 0.86
N LEU A 106 -15.85 23.95 -0.14
CA LEU A 106 -17.21 23.67 -0.61
C LEU A 106 -18.04 22.94 0.46
N LEU A 107 -17.45 22.04 1.24
CA LEU A 107 -18.15 21.40 2.36
C LEU A 107 -18.55 22.42 3.43
N ILE A 108 -17.66 23.33 3.81
CA ILE A 108 -17.97 24.40 4.78
C ILE A 108 -19.06 25.32 4.22
N ALA A 109 -18.94 25.73 2.96
CA ALA A 109 -19.94 26.57 2.32
C ALA A 109 -21.33 25.91 2.24
N ALA A 110 -21.36 24.59 2.02
CA ALA A 110 -22.60 23.82 2.03
C ALA A 110 -23.25 23.82 3.43
N GLU A 111 -22.46 23.62 4.48
CA GLU A 111 -22.94 23.67 5.86
C GLU A 111 -23.51 25.04 6.23
N ASP A 112 -22.79 26.11 5.91
CA ASP A 112 -23.23 27.49 6.15
C ASP A 112 -24.51 27.83 5.36
N ALA A 113 -24.71 27.20 4.20
CA ALA A 113 -25.93 27.32 3.40
C ALA A 113 -27.05 26.35 3.84
N GLY A 114 -26.84 25.52 4.86
CA GLY A 114 -27.80 24.49 5.30
C GLY A 114 -27.99 23.34 4.31
N ILE A 115 -27.08 23.20 3.34
CA ILE A 115 -27.09 22.13 2.34
C ILE A 115 -26.46 20.88 2.95
N SER A 116 -27.29 19.85 3.13
CA SER A 116 -26.87 18.56 3.67
C SER A 116 -27.39 17.39 2.82
N VAL A 117 -26.86 16.20 3.10
CA VAL A 117 -27.25 14.94 2.46
C VAL A 117 -27.75 13.99 3.53
N SER A 118 -29.00 13.54 3.36
CA SER A 118 -29.65 12.61 4.28
C SER A 118 -29.16 11.17 4.08
N ASP A 119 -29.32 10.32 5.10
CA ASP A 119 -28.95 8.90 5.00
C ASP A 119 -29.71 8.16 3.90
N LYS A 120 -30.95 8.56 3.64
CA LYS A 120 -31.76 8.02 2.54
C LYS A 120 -31.14 8.35 1.17
N GLU A 121 -30.61 9.55 1.00
CA GLU A 121 -29.92 9.92 -0.24
C GLU A 121 -28.62 9.15 -0.42
N ILE A 122 -27.87 8.91 0.65
CA ILE A 122 -26.68 8.05 0.62
C ILE A 122 -27.06 6.63 0.22
N GLN A 123 -28.07 6.03 0.88
CA GLN A 123 -28.54 4.70 0.54
C GLN A 123 -28.98 4.60 -0.93
N ASN A 124 -29.71 5.59 -1.41
CA ASN A 124 -30.14 5.65 -2.81
C ASN A 124 -28.96 5.77 -3.78
N ALA A 125 -27.92 6.53 -3.44
CA ALA A 125 -26.72 6.65 -4.26
C ALA A 125 -25.95 5.31 -4.30
N ILE A 126 -25.75 4.67 -3.15
CA ILE A 126 -25.02 3.40 -3.04
C ILE A 126 -25.73 2.28 -3.82
N THR A 127 -27.06 2.18 -3.67
CA THR A 127 -27.85 1.13 -4.33
C THR A 127 -27.95 1.30 -5.85
N ARG A 128 -27.66 2.51 -6.36
CA ARG A 128 -27.65 2.83 -7.79
C ARG A 128 -26.26 2.86 -8.42
N GLU A 129 -25.21 2.61 -7.64
CA GLU A 129 -23.84 2.59 -8.12
C GLU A 129 -23.60 1.32 -8.98
N PRO A 130 -23.25 1.45 -10.27
CA PRO A 130 -23.06 0.30 -11.16
C PRO A 130 -22.01 -0.70 -10.64
N ALA A 131 -20.98 -0.20 -9.95
CA ALA A 131 -19.91 -1.02 -9.39
C ALA A 131 -20.37 -2.00 -8.30
N PHE A 132 -21.57 -1.81 -7.76
CA PHE A 132 -22.17 -2.67 -6.72
C PHE A 132 -23.40 -3.44 -7.22
N MET A 133 -23.63 -3.47 -8.53
CA MET A 133 -24.75 -4.19 -9.11
C MET A 133 -24.37 -5.60 -9.57
N LYS A 134 -25.31 -6.53 -9.44
CA LYS A 134 -25.32 -7.84 -10.11
C LYS A 134 -26.70 -8.04 -10.73
N GLU A 135 -26.76 -8.31 -12.02
CA GLU A 135 -28.03 -8.49 -12.76
C GLU A 135 -28.98 -7.29 -12.61
N GLY A 136 -28.42 -6.06 -12.67
CA GLY A 136 -29.20 -4.82 -12.60
C GLY A 136 -29.76 -4.47 -11.21
N ARG A 137 -29.45 -5.26 -10.18
CA ARG A 137 -29.85 -4.99 -8.79
C ARG A 137 -28.62 -4.82 -7.90
N PHE A 138 -28.77 -4.00 -6.86
CA PHE A 138 -27.74 -3.85 -5.84
C PHE A 138 -27.40 -5.22 -5.22
N ASN A 139 -26.10 -5.48 -5.06
CA ASN A 139 -25.58 -6.69 -4.45
C ASN A 139 -24.70 -6.32 -3.26
N GLU A 140 -25.22 -6.58 -2.06
CA GLU A 140 -24.54 -6.24 -0.80
C GLU A 140 -23.19 -6.95 -0.66
N GLN A 141 -23.06 -8.19 -1.12
CA GLN A 141 -21.80 -8.92 -1.02
C GLN A 141 -20.71 -8.30 -1.91
N ILE A 142 -21.05 -7.85 -3.12
CA ILE A 142 -20.12 -7.12 -3.99
C ILE A 142 -19.67 -5.82 -3.31
N PHE A 143 -20.62 -5.08 -2.72
CA PHE A 143 -20.34 -3.89 -1.96
C PHE A 143 -19.36 -4.18 -0.80
N LEU A 144 -19.72 -5.08 0.12
CA LEU A 144 -18.88 -5.43 1.28
C LEU A 144 -17.51 -5.98 0.88
N ASN A 145 -17.43 -6.82 -0.16
CA ASN A 145 -16.16 -7.33 -0.67
C ASN A 145 -15.28 -6.21 -1.24
N ARG A 146 -15.86 -5.25 -1.96
CA ARG A 146 -15.12 -4.11 -2.49
C ARG A 146 -14.56 -3.25 -1.35
N LEU A 147 -15.38 -2.99 -0.34
CA LEU A 147 -14.98 -2.22 0.84
C LEU A 147 -13.85 -2.92 1.59
N LYS A 148 -13.94 -4.24 1.77
CA LYS A 148 -12.90 -5.07 2.39
C LYS A 148 -11.57 -5.01 1.63
N LEU A 149 -11.60 -5.15 0.29
CA LEU A 149 -10.41 -5.05 -0.55
C LEU A 149 -9.73 -3.67 -0.45
N ASN A 150 -10.53 -2.61 -0.33
CA ASN A 150 -10.06 -1.24 -0.17
C ASN A 150 -9.78 -0.85 1.29
N ARG A 151 -9.88 -1.81 2.23
CA ARG A 151 -9.67 -1.61 3.68
C ARG A 151 -10.48 -0.44 4.27
N ILE A 152 -11.69 -0.22 3.77
CA ILE A 152 -12.58 0.85 4.22
C ILE A 152 -13.82 0.26 4.90
N THR A 153 -14.24 0.86 6.01
CA THR A 153 -15.47 0.45 6.71
C THR A 153 -16.72 0.98 6.00
N VAL A 154 -17.88 0.40 6.30
CA VAL A 154 -19.17 0.88 5.76
C VAL A 154 -19.44 2.32 6.18
N GLU A 155 -19.19 2.67 7.45
CA GLU A 155 -19.41 4.02 7.95
C GLU A 155 -18.45 5.03 7.34
N GLU A 156 -17.18 4.65 7.15
CA GLU A 156 -16.22 5.52 6.47
C GLU A 156 -16.59 5.72 4.99
N TYR A 157 -17.02 4.67 4.30
CA TYR A 157 -17.53 4.78 2.94
C TYR A 157 -18.76 5.70 2.86
N LYS A 158 -19.74 5.54 3.77
CA LYS A 158 -20.91 6.42 3.84
C LYS A 158 -20.52 7.87 4.14
N ARG A 159 -19.53 8.10 5.01
CA ARG A 159 -19.01 9.44 5.31
C ARG A 159 -18.41 10.10 4.06
N LEU A 160 -17.56 9.38 3.33
CA LEU A 160 -16.97 9.87 2.08
C LEU A 160 -18.03 10.13 1.02
N LYS A 161 -18.99 9.21 0.84
CA LYS A 161 -20.10 9.38 -0.10
C LYS A 161 -20.99 10.57 0.29
N ARG A 162 -21.21 10.82 1.58
CA ARG A 162 -21.92 12.02 2.06
C ARG A 162 -21.18 13.29 1.64
N GLN A 163 -19.86 13.36 1.84
CA GLN A 163 -19.06 14.52 1.44
C GLN A 163 -19.11 14.76 -0.08
N GLU A 164 -18.94 13.71 -0.88
CA GLU A 164 -19.04 13.76 -2.35
C GLU A 164 -20.39 14.35 -2.80
N LEU A 165 -21.50 13.82 -2.28
CA LEU A 165 -22.84 14.27 -2.62
C LEU A 165 -23.13 15.70 -2.13
N THR A 166 -22.61 16.09 -0.95
CA THR A 166 -22.75 17.45 -0.42
C THR A 166 -22.03 18.45 -1.33
N ILE A 167 -20.79 18.14 -1.74
CA ILE A 167 -20.04 18.97 -2.69
C ILE A 167 -20.79 19.07 -4.02
N SER A 168 -21.32 17.96 -4.54
CA SER A 168 -22.12 17.96 -5.77
C SER A 168 -23.36 18.86 -5.67
N LYS A 169 -24.12 18.74 -4.56
CA LYS A 169 -25.26 19.63 -4.29
C LYS A 169 -24.85 21.10 -4.22
N MET A 170 -23.72 21.39 -3.56
CA MET A 170 -23.22 22.76 -3.46
C MET A 170 -22.81 23.33 -4.83
N LYS A 171 -22.09 22.57 -5.65
CA LYS A 171 -21.74 22.97 -7.02
C LYS A 171 -23.00 23.23 -7.87
N ASN A 172 -24.02 22.38 -7.74
CA ASN A 172 -25.31 22.58 -8.41
C ASN A 172 -26.07 23.81 -7.90
N TYR A 173 -25.99 24.09 -6.59
CA TYR A 173 -26.58 25.28 -6.00
C TYR A 173 -25.92 26.56 -6.54
N ILE A 174 -24.57 26.59 -6.59
CA ILE A 174 -23.80 27.71 -7.15
C ILE A 174 -24.19 27.95 -8.61
N THR A 175 -24.29 26.88 -9.40
CA THR A 175 -24.44 26.96 -10.86
C THR A 175 -25.88 26.86 -11.36
N LYS A 176 -26.87 26.94 -10.45
CA LYS A 176 -28.29 26.67 -10.76
C LYS A 176 -28.82 27.50 -11.94
N ASN A 177 -28.33 28.72 -12.10
CA ASN A 177 -28.78 29.66 -13.14
C ASN A 177 -27.85 29.73 -14.36
N THR A 178 -26.86 28.83 -14.45
CA THR A 178 -25.81 28.89 -15.46
C THR A 178 -25.96 27.69 -16.40
N ALA A 179 -26.41 27.93 -17.63
CA ALA A 179 -26.65 26.84 -18.60
C ALA A 179 -25.36 26.31 -19.25
N ASN A 180 -24.39 27.20 -19.53
CA ASN A 180 -23.15 26.85 -20.23
C ASN A 180 -22.12 26.22 -19.29
N ALA A 181 -21.61 25.03 -19.64
CA ALA A 181 -20.66 24.27 -18.83
C ALA A 181 -19.35 25.01 -18.52
N GLN A 182 -18.80 25.79 -19.46
CA GLN A 182 -17.58 26.57 -19.23
C GLN A 182 -17.81 27.67 -18.19
N PHE A 183 -18.98 28.32 -18.23
CA PHE A 183 -19.33 29.34 -17.24
C PHE A 183 -19.62 28.75 -15.86
N LYS A 184 -20.05 27.48 -15.77
CA LYS A 184 -20.23 26.77 -14.50
C LYS A 184 -18.92 26.63 -13.75
N GLU A 185 -17.87 26.14 -14.42
CA GLU A 185 -16.55 25.95 -13.79
C GLU A 185 -15.95 27.28 -13.34
N GLU A 186 -16.10 28.34 -14.16
CA GLU A 186 -15.67 29.69 -13.80
C GLU A 186 -16.40 30.24 -12.57
N GLU A 187 -17.71 30.04 -12.50
CA GLU A 187 -18.54 30.49 -11.38
C GLU A 187 -18.19 29.76 -10.08
N ILE A 188 -17.99 28.44 -10.15
CA ILE A 188 -17.52 27.63 -9.03
C ILE A 188 -16.17 28.13 -8.54
N ARG A 189 -15.21 28.37 -9.46
CA ARG A 189 -13.89 28.89 -9.09
C ARG A 189 -13.98 30.24 -8.39
N LYS A 190 -14.70 31.20 -8.98
CA LYS A 190 -14.92 32.53 -8.37
C LYS A 190 -15.59 32.44 -7.01
N PHE A 191 -16.56 31.54 -6.86
CA PHE A 191 -17.22 31.29 -5.58
C PHE A 191 -16.20 30.79 -4.55
N ILE A 192 -15.42 29.77 -4.87
CA ILE A 192 -14.40 29.19 -3.99
C ILE A 192 -13.37 30.24 -3.59
N ASP A 193 -12.83 31.01 -4.53
CA ASP A 193 -11.83 32.06 -4.25
C ASP A 193 -12.39 33.11 -3.29
N LYS A 194 -13.63 33.54 -3.50
CA LYS A 194 -14.32 34.45 -2.59
C LYS A 194 -14.53 33.80 -1.21
N TYR A 195 -14.92 32.52 -1.16
CA TYR A 195 -15.22 31.83 0.09
C TYR A 195 -13.96 31.53 0.91
N LYS A 196 -12.83 31.21 0.26
CA LYS A 196 -11.52 31.01 0.91
C LYS A 196 -11.15 32.18 1.82
N THR A 197 -11.50 33.42 1.46
CA THR A 197 -11.24 34.60 2.29
C THR A 197 -11.95 34.60 3.65
N LYS A 198 -12.99 33.77 3.81
CA LYS A 198 -13.78 33.61 5.04
C LYS A 198 -13.38 32.39 5.86
N VAL A 199 -12.54 31.52 5.31
CA VAL A 199 -12.18 30.24 5.92
C VAL A 199 -10.75 30.30 6.41
N ARG A 200 -10.52 29.88 7.66
CA ARG A 200 -9.15 29.73 8.18
C ARG A 200 -8.49 28.55 7.47
N ILE A 201 -7.44 28.82 6.71
CA ILE A 201 -6.65 27.80 6.01
C ILE A 201 -5.23 27.85 6.55
N ILE A 202 -4.78 26.74 7.13
CA ILE A 202 -3.41 26.55 7.59
C ILE A 202 -2.82 25.44 6.73
N ILE A 203 -1.91 25.81 5.85
CA ILE A 203 -1.07 24.83 5.17
C ILE A 203 0.13 24.61 6.08
N ASN A 204 0.55 23.37 6.27
CA ASN A 204 1.75 23.04 7.03
C ASN A 204 2.92 22.83 6.04
N PRO A 205 3.62 23.89 5.60
CA PRO A 205 4.72 23.79 4.64
C PRO A 205 5.98 23.13 5.24
N ASN A 206 6.08 23.11 6.57
CA ASN A 206 7.31 22.76 7.31
C ASN A 206 7.32 21.35 7.89
N GLN A 207 6.41 20.48 7.49
CA GLN A 207 6.87 19.12 7.32
C GLN A 207 7.55 19.09 5.95
N THR A 208 8.85 19.41 5.95
CA THR A 208 9.76 18.52 5.24
C THR A 208 9.51 17.17 5.89
N TYR A 209 8.47 16.48 5.44
CA TYR A 209 8.53 15.06 5.45
C TYR A 209 9.81 14.84 4.66
N THR A 210 10.89 14.46 5.33
CA THR A 210 11.62 13.32 4.83
C THR A 210 10.59 12.21 4.72
N ILE A 211 9.78 12.28 3.67
CA ILE A 211 9.88 11.22 2.70
C ILE A 211 11.37 11.24 2.36
N GLU A 212 12.14 10.44 3.11
CA GLU A 212 13.06 9.55 2.40
C GLU A 212 12.22 9.08 1.23
N THR A 213 12.52 9.67 0.07
CA THR A 213 11.65 9.72 -1.10
C THR A 213 10.76 8.49 -1.14
N SER A 214 9.45 8.68 -1.10
CA SER A 214 8.46 7.64 -1.40
C SER A 214 8.52 7.28 -2.89
N SER A 215 9.73 7.19 -3.46
CA SER A 215 10.09 6.15 -4.41
C SER A 215 10.16 4.79 -3.72
N ALA A 216 10.44 4.76 -2.41
CA ALA A 216 10.74 3.55 -1.66
C ALA A 216 9.55 2.63 -1.48
N PHE A 217 8.47 3.24 -0.99
CA PHE A 217 7.22 2.55 -0.72
C PHE A 217 6.49 2.19 -2.02
N ASP A 218 6.59 3.03 -3.06
CA ASP A 218 6.00 2.74 -4.38
C ASP A 218 6.74 1.59 -5.09
N LYS A 219 8.07 1.64 -5.17
CA LYS A 219 8.88 0.55 -5.74
C LYS A 219 8.67 -0.75 -4.98
N SER A 220 8.82 -0.75 -3.66
CA SER A 220 8.62 -1.97 -2.88
C SER A 220 7.21 -2.53 -3.03
N GLN A 221 6.18 -1.68 -3.14
CA GLN A 221 4.81 -2.13 -3.38
C GLN A 221 4.61 -2.65 -4.81
N ILE A 222 5.21 -2.03 -5.83
CA ILE A 222 5.23 -2.53 -7.21
C ILE A 222 5.87 -3.93 -7.23
N ALA A 223 6.99 -4.11 -6.51
CA ALA A 223 7.65 -5.40 -6.42
C ALA A 223 6.77 -6.47 -5.78
N ARG A 224 6.10 -6.17 -4.67
CA ARG A 224 5.13 -7.08 -4.03
C ARG A 224 4.02 -7.50 -4.98
N ASN A 225 3.40 -6.52 -5.67
CA ASN A 225 2.33 -6.80 -6.61
C ASN A 225 2.80 -7.65 -7.81
N GLN A 226 4.02 -7.40 -8.29
CA GLN A 226 4.63 -8.19 -9.36
C GLN A 226 4.96 -9.61 -8.90
N ILE A 227 5.49 -9.81 -7.69
CA ILE A 227 5.71 -11.13 -7.08
C ILE A 227 4.38 -11.90 -6.95
N GLU A 228 3.32 -11.23 -6.52
CA GLU A 228 1.98 -11.85 -6.44
C GLU A 228 1.46 -12.29 -7.81
N LEU A 229 1.60 -11.43 -8.84
CA LEU A 229 1.18 -11.74 -10.21
C LEU A 229 2.01 -12.88 -10.82
N LEU A 230 3.32 -12.89 -10.59
CA LEU A 230 4.21 -13.97 -11.02
C LEU A 230 3.88 -15.28 -10.28
N GLY A 231 3.53 -15.20 -9.00
CA GLY A 231 3.05 -16.33 -8.19
C GLY A 231 1.77 -16.95 -8.78
N GLN A 232 0.80 -16.14 -9.19
CA GLN A 232 -0.42 -16.64 -9.85
C GLN A 232 -0.12 -17.36 -11.17
N ALA A 233 0.82 -16.85 -11.97
CA ALA A 233 1.26 -17.50 -13.20
C ALA A 233 2.00 -18.82 -12.92
N LEU A 234 2.82 -18.87 -11.86
CA LEU A 234 3.47 -20.10 -11.38
C LEU A 234 2.44 -21.15 -10.94
N ASP A 235 1.39 -20.74 -10.24
CA ASP A 235 0.30 -21.64 -9.82
C ASP A 235 -0.48 -22.18 -11.01
N GLN A 236 -0.75 -21.34 -12.02
CA GLN A 236 -1.38 -21.78 -13.26
C GLN A 236 -0.48 -22.76 -14.02
N PHE A 237 0.83 -22.50 -14.11
CA PHE A 237 1.79 -23.44 -14.70
C PHE A 237 1.71 -24.80 -13.98
N ARG A 238 1.71 -24.81 -12.64
CA ARG A 238 1.60 -26.03 -11.83
C ARG A 238 0.29 -26.77 -12.08
N LEU A 239 -0.83 -26.07 -12.28
CA LEU A 239 -2.13 -26.69 -12.55
C LEU A 239 -2.09 -27.61 -13.78
N TYR A 240 -1.46 -27.17 -14.87
CA TYR A 240 -1.41 -27.92 -16.12
C TYR A 240 -0.24 -28.90 -16.18
N VAL A 241 0.94 -28.48 -15.72
CA VAL A 241 2.17 -29.27 -15.82
C VAL A 241 2.30 -30.26 -14.65
N GLY A 242 1.68 -29.98 -13.50
CA GLY A 242 1.72 -30.78 -12.28
C GLY A 242 2.89 -30.46 -11.34
N ARG A 243 3.75 -29.51 -11.71
CA ARG A 243 4.87 -29.01 -10.90
C ARG A 243 5.15 -27.54 -11.26
N TYR A 244 5.83 -26.80 -10.38
CA TYR A 244 6.40 -25.51 -10.74
C TYR A 244 7.58 -25.66 -11.73
N PRO A 245 7.96 -24.59 -12.45
CA PRO A 245 9.20 -24.58 -13.24
C PRO A 245 10.42 -24.89 -12.37
N THR A 246 11.38 -25.64 -12.88
CA THR A 246 12.66 -25.86 -12.18
C THR A 246 13.49 -24.58 -12.16
N THR A 247 14.50 -24.50 -11.29
CA THR A 247 15.45 -23.36 -11.30
C THR A 247 16.13 -23.15 -12.66
N GLY A 248 16.40 -24.22 -13.42
CA GLY A 248 17.00 -24.13 -14.76
C GLY A 248 16.03 -23.65 -15.84
N GLU A 249 14.74 -23.96 -15.71
CA GLU A 249 13.68 -23.45 -16.60
C GLU A 249 13.33 -21.99 -16.28
N GLY A 250 13.37 -21.64 -14.98
CA GLY A 250 13.16 -20.29 -14.47
C GLY A 250 11.78 -19.70 -14.79
N LEU A 251 11.63 -18.40 -14.54
CA LEU A 251 10.40 -17.67 -14.87
C LEU A 251 10.12 -17.63 -16.38
N GLN A 252 11.13 -17.84 -17.23
CA GLN A 252 10.96 -17.87 -18.69
C GLN A 252 10.00 -18.98 -19.16
N ALA A 253 9.88 -20.07 -18.39
CA ALA A 253 8.89 -21.12 -18.63
C ALA A 253 7.43 -20.63 -18.54
N LEU A 254 7.19 -19.47 -17.91
CA LEU A 254 5.87 -18.83 -17.88
C LEU A 254 5.47 -18.23 -19.23
N MET A 255 6.45 -17.91 -20.08
CA MET A 255 6.22 -17.26 -21.36
C MET A 255 6.52 -18.14 -22.57
N ARG A 256 7.51 -19.03 -22.45
CA ARG A 256 7.98 -19.89 -23.54
C ARG A 256 7.96 -21.33 -23.09
N ASN A 257 7.45 -22.21 -23.94
CA ASN A 257 7.43 -23.64 -23.65
C ASN A 257 8.86 -24.19 -23.59
N PRO A 258 9.33 -24.73 -22.44
CA PRO A 258 10.68 -25.29 -22.31
C PRO A 258 10.79 -26.73 -22.87
N GLY A 259 9.87 -27.16 -23.74
CA GLY A 259 9.79 -28.53 -24.27
C GLY A 259 8.86 -29.45 -23.46
N ILE A 260 7.96 -28.89 -22.67
CA ILE A 260 7.00 -29.64 -21.85
C ILE A 260 5.72 -29.88 -22.65
N ARG A 261 5.29 -31.15 -22.72
CA ARG A 261 4.12 -31.58 -23.50
C ARG A 261 2.78 -31.01 -22.97
N LYS A 262 2.64 -30.85 -21.65
CA LYS A 262 1.43 -30.33 -20.99
C LYS A 262 1.45 -28.81 -20.78
N TRP A 263 2.34 -28.11 -21.49
CA TRP A 263 2.45 -26.66 -21.36
C TRP A 263 1.31 -26.01 -22.15
N GLU A 264 0.48 -25.23 -21.46
CA GLU A 264 -0.71 -24.55 -22.00
C GLU A 264 -0.56 -23.01 -21.91
N GLY A 265 0.68 -22.53 -21.86
CA GLY A 265 0.99 -21.11 -21.77
C GLY A 265 0.82 -20.36 -23.10
N PRO A 266 1.21 -19.07 -23.15
CA PRO A 266 1.90 -18.33 -22.09
C PRO A 266 0.99 -18.03 -20.90
N TYR A 267 1.54 -18.17 -19.69
CA TYR A 267 0.85 -17.93 -18.42
C TYR A 267 0.91 -16.46 -17.98
N LEU A 268 1.60 -15.61 -18.75
CA LEU A 268 1.65 -14.17 -18.59
C LEU A 268 1.15 -13.48 -19.87
N LYS A 269 0.39 -12.39 -19.70
CA LYS A 269 -0.11 -11.56 -20.83
C LYS A 269 0.95 -10.64 -21.43
N LYS A 270 2.01 -10.35 -20.68
CA LYS A 270 3.12 -9.47 -21.03
C LYS A 270 4.44 -10.15 -20.67
N GLU A 271 5.52 -9.52 -21.09
CA GLU A 271 6.90 -9.87 -20.71
C GLU A 271 7.05 -9.97 -19.19
N ILE A 272 7.96 -10.85 -18.75
CA ILE A 272 8.34 -10.93 -17.33
C ILE A 272 8.97 -9.58 -16.96
N PRO A 273 8.36 -8.83 -16.03
CA PRO A 273 8.89 -7.53 -15.66
C PRO A 273 10.21 -7.67 -14.91
N MET A 274 11.09 -6.69 -15.07
CA MET A 274 12.14 -6.46 -14.09
C MET A 274 11.52 -5.96 -12.79
N ASP A 275 12.22 -6.18 -11.69
CA ASP A 275 11.90 -5.53 -10.43
C ASP A 275 12.01 -3.99 -10.57
N PRO A 276 11.44 -3.22 -9.63
CA PRO A 276 11.42 -1.76 -9.67
C PRO A 276 12.80 -1.07 -9.60
N TRP A 277 13.85 -1.85 -9.32
CA TRP A 277 15.25 -1.41 -9.30
C TRP A 277 16.02 -1.88 -10.54
N GLY A 278 15.32 -2.45 -11.52
CA GLY A 278 15.86 -2.83 -12.83
C GLY A 278 16.55 -4.19 -12.85
N ARG A 279 16.34 -5.04 -11.84
CA ARG A 279 16.96 -6.37 -11.74
C ARG A 279 15.93 -7.47 -12.04
N PRO A 280 16.35 -8.62 -12.57
CA PRO A 280 15.47 -9.78 -12.66
C PRO A 280 15.05 -10.28 -11.27
N TYR A 281 13.80 -10.72 -11.14
CA TYR A 281 13.37 -11.47 -9.96
C TYR A 281 14.16 -12.77 -9.80
N ILE A 282 14.45 -13.14 -8.56
CA ILE A 282 15.13 -14.38 -8.23
C ILE A 282 14.09 -15.45 -7.96
N TYR A 283 14.19 -16.55 -8.69
CA TYR A 283 13.30 -17.69 -8.59
C TYR A 283 14.09 -18.97 -8.35
N VAL A 284 13.71 -19.75 -7.35
CA VAL A 284 14.33 -21.03 -7.02
C VAL A 284 13.25 -22.09 -6.76
N SER A 285 13.40 -23.26 -7.37
CA SER A 285 12.51 -24.40 -7.16
C SER A 285 13.29 -25.72 -7.17
N PRO A 286 13.20 -26.55 -6.12
CA PRO A 286 12.42 -26.34 -4.89
C PRO A 286 12.90 -25.14 -4.06
N GLY A 287 11.96 -24.43 -3.45
CA GLY A 287 12.25 -23.29 -2.58
C GLY A 287 12.81 -23.74 -1.23
N LYS A 288 13.50 -22.83 -0.53
CA LYS A 288 13.87 -23.05 0.88
C LYS A 288 12.70 -22.78 1.83
N HIS A 289 11.70 -22.01 1.39
CA HIS A 289 10.57 -21.56 2.20
C HIS A 289 9.21 -22.12 1.75
N GLY A 290 9.22 -23.08 0.82
CA GLY A 290 8.02 -23.72 0.29
C GLY A 290 8.31 -24.45 -1.02
N ASP A 291 7.26 -24.65 -1.82
CA ASP A 291 7.38 -25.30 -3.13
C ASP A 291 8.29 -24.51 -4.10
N TYR A 292 8.35 -23.18 -3.93
CA TYR A 292 9.29 -22.29 -4.63
C TYR A 292 9.58 -21.05 -3.77
N ASP A 293 10.73 -20.41 -4.05
CA ASP A 293 11.09 -19.09 -3.54
C ASP A 293 11.07 -18.10 -4.72
N LEU A 294 10.32 -17.00 -4.60
CA LEU A 294 10.33 -15.87 -5.55
C LEU A 294 10.54 -14.56 -4.79
N PHE A 295 11.56 -13.78 -5.16
CA PHE A 295 11.92 -12.56 -4.42
C PHE A 295 12.72 -11.54 -5.23
N SER A 296 12.74 -10.30 -4.73
CA SER A 296 13.66 -9.22 -5.11
C SER A 296 14.51 -8.85 -3.90
N LEU A 297 15.78 -8.51 -4.14
CA LEU A 297 16.75 -8.15 -3.10
C LEU A 297 16.74 -6.64 -2.75
N GLY A 298 15.68 -5.92 -3.16
CA GLY A 298 15.61 -4.48 -2.96
C GLY A 298 16.63 -3.69 -3.79
N LYS A 299 16.86 -2.44 -3.38
CA LYS A 299 17.68 -1.45 -4.09
C LYS A 299 19.16 -1.80 -4.14
N ASP A 300 19.75 -2.19 -3.01
CA ASP A 300 21.15 -2.56 -2.92
C ASP A 300 21.41 -3.92 -3.56
N GLY A 301 20.37 -4.76 -3.61
CA GLY A 301 20.37 -6.10 -4.14
C GLY A 301 21.32 -7.03 -3.40
N ILE A 302 21.35 -6.86 -2.09
CA ILE A 302 22.08 -7.69 -1.14
C ILE A 302 21.02 -8.33 -0.24
N PRO A 303 21.11 -9.64 0.08
CA PRO A 303 20.17 -10.27 0.99
C PRO A 303 20.07 -9.54 2.34
N GLY A 304 18.84 -9.34 2.80
CA GLY A 304 18.52 -8.65 4.05
C GLY A 304 18.10 -7.19 3.82
N GLY A 305 18.76 -6.27 4.53
CA GLY A 305 18.48 -4.83 4.43
C GLY A 305 17.23 -4.35 5.17
N THR A 306 16.97 -3.05 5.06
CA THR A 306 15.80 -2.35 5.64
C THR A 306 15.35 -1.25 4.68
N GLY A 307 14.06 -0.89 4.68
CA GLY A 307 13.56 0.17 3.79
C GLY A 307 13.58 -0.25 2.32
N GLU A 308 14.13 0.57 1.41
CA GLU A 308 14.27 0.18 -0.01
C GLU A 308 15.22 -1.00 -0.24
N ASN A 309 16.10 -1.28 0.72
CA ASN A 309 17.05 -2.39 0.65
C ASN A 309 16.46 -3.68 1.21
N GLU A 310 15.24 -3.65 1.75
CA GLU A 310 14.60 -4.84 2.30
C GLU A 310 14.26 -5.83 1.19
N ASP A 311 14.61 -7.10 1.40
CA ASP A 311 14.17 -8.20 0.55
C ASP A 311 12.65 -8.29 0.49
N ILE A 312 12.11 -8.44 -0.72
CA ILE A 312 10.68 -8.62 -0.95
C ILE A 312 10.45 -10.04 -1.42
N THR A 313 9.73 -10.84 -0.64
CA THR A 313 9.65 -12.29 -0.80
C THR A 313 8.22 -12.78 -0.98
N SER A 314 8.05 -13.94 -1.64
CA SER A 314 6.74 -14.58 -1.80
C SER A 314 6.25 -15.30 -0.54
N TRP A 315 7.10 -15.49 0.47
CA TRP A 315 6.81 -16.24 1.71
C TRP A 315 6.75 -15.37 2.98
N GLY A 316 7.13 -14.09 2.90
CA GLY A 316 7.00 -13.09 3.98
C GLY A 316 5.78 -12.19 3.76
N GLY A 317 4.62 -12.64 4.23
CA GLY A 317 3.37 -11.89 4.02
C GLY A 317 3.22 -10.69 4.96
N SER A 318 2.64 -9.62 4.42
CA SER A 318 1.65 -8.81 5.14
C SER A 318 0.84 -9.71 6.07
N THR A 319 0.86 -9.39 7.35
CA THR A 319 0.36 -10.22 8.46
C THR A 319 -1.02 -10.85 8.22
N GLY A 320 -1.00 -12.19 8.23
CA GLY A 320 -2.07 -13.07 8.69
C GLY A 320 -3.28 -13.22 7.78
N TYR A 321 -3.31 -14.25 6.93
CA TYR A 321 -4.57 -14.96 6.60
C TYR A 321 -4.37 -16.35 5.96
N TYR A 322 -3.27 -17.09 6.22
CA TYR A 322 -3.17 -18.53 5.90
C TYR A 322 -2.19 -19.24 6.86
N ASP A 323 -2.54 -19.36 8.14
CA ASP A 323 -2.08 -20.50 8.95
C ASP A 323 -3.31 -21.08 9.65
N GLY A 324 -3.81 -22.15 9.06
CA GLY A 324 -4.99 -22.89 9.50
C GLY A 324 -4.85 -24.33 9.02
N GLU A 325 -4.20 -25.13 9.86
CA GLU A 325 -4.24 -26.59 9.88
C GLU A 325 -3.40 -27.36 8.84
N GLN A 326 -2.13 -27.63 9.17
CA GLN A 326 -1.59 -29.00 9.11
C GLN A 326 -0.62 -29.25 10.27
N LYS A 327 -1.17 -29.38 11.49
CA LYS A 327 -0.45 -30.04 12.60
C LYS A 327 -0.88 -31.51 12.69
N ARG A 328 0.08 -32.38 12.37
CA ARG A 328 0.34 -33.71 12.96
C ARG A 328 -0.75 -34.79 12.80
N ARG A 329 -0.48 -35.76 11.93
CA ARG A 329 -0.76 -37.18 12.23
C ARG A 329 0.51 -38.00 12.05
N LYS A 330 1.03 -38.53 13.15
CA LYS A 330 2.00 -39.63 13.13
C LYS A 330 1.30 -40.88 12.57
N PRO A 331 1.98 -41.73 11.78
CA PRO A 331 1.43 -43.05 11.43
C PRO A 331 1.43 -43.95 12.67
N LEU A 332 0.31 -44.64 12.93
CA LEU A 332 0.29 -45.78 13.84
C LEU A 332 1.01 -46.95 13.18
N SER A 333 1.92 -47.59 13.92
CA SER A 333 2.53 -48.87 13.55
C SER A 333 1.45 -49.97 13.48
N PRO A 334 1.57 -50.91 12.53
CA PRO A 334 0.65 -52.04 12.43
C PRO A 334 0.92 -53.08 13.54
N MET A 335 -0.17 -53.65 14.07
CA MET A 335 -0.15 -54.95 14.77
C MET A 335 -0.35 -56.08 13.77
#